data_AF-A0A960A1W7-F1
#
_entry.id   AF-A0A960A1W7-F1
#
_cell.length_a   1.000
_cell.length_b   1.000
_cell.length_c   1.000
_cell.angle_alpha   90.00
_cell.angle_beta   90.00
_cell.angle_gamma   90.00
#
_symmetry.space_group_name_H-M   'P 1'
#
loop_
_entity.id
_entity.type
_entity.pdbx_description
1 polymer ?
#
loop_
_entity_poly.entity_id
_entity_poly.type
_entity_poly.pdbx_seq_one_letter_code
_entity_poly.pdbx_strand_id
1 'polypeptide(L)'
;TVVETLDDIITDGPRPEELARAKAGFEREWLAALAPIDERANQLSYYATLFDDPQRINHELAEIEQLEVPDIARAAARWFNPEARATLRYEIDGGN
;
A
#
# COMPACT_ATOMS: atom_id res chain seq x y z
N THR A 1 -1.58 -17.29 11.09
CA THR A 1 -2.38 -16.17 11.63
C THR A 1 -1.93 -14.88 10.96
N VAL A 2 -2.62 -13.75 11.12
CA VAL A 2 -2.15 -12.47 10.53
C VAL A 2 -0.73 -12.11 10.99
N VAL A 3 -0.39 -12.42 12.24
CA VAL A 3 0.95 -12.17 12.80
C VAL A 3 2.01 -13.04 12.12
N GLU A 4 1.77 -14.35 12.01
CA GLU A 4 2.71 -15.27 11.32
C GLU A 4 2.99 -14.85 9.87
N THR A 5 1.95 -14.44 9.14
CA THR A 5 2.12 -13.96 7.75
C THR A 5 2.93 -12.67 7.69
N LEU A 6 2.81 -11.78 8.68
CA LEU A 6 3.64 -10.58 8.76
C LEU A 6 5.10 -10.95 9.04
N ASP A 7 5.36 -11.90 9.93
CA ASP A 7 6.73 -12.36 10.23
C ASP A 7 7.41 -12.94 8.97
N ASP A 8 6.68 -13.69 8.15
CA ASP A 8 7.18 -14.20 6.87
C ASP A 8 7.53 -13.05 5.90
N ILE A 9 6.63 -12.06 5.74
CA ILE A 9 6.86 -10.90 4.88
C ILE A 9 8.02 -10.02 5.39
N ILE A 10 8.18 -9.89 6.70
CA ILE A 10 9.29 -9.15 7.32
C ILE A 10 10.62 -9.82 7.02
N THR A 11 10.66 -11.15 7.05
CA THR A 11 11.89 -11.94 6.90
C THR A 11 12.27 -12.11 5.43
N ASP A 12 11.34 -12.59 4.61
CA ASP A 12 11.61 -13.05 3.25
C ASP A 12 10.97 -12.13 2.17
N GLY A 13 10.06 -11.25 2.56
CA GLY A 13 9.23 -10.49 1.62
C GLY A 13 8.15 -11.35 0.96
N PRO A 14 7.32 -10.75 0.08
CA PRO A 14 6.35 -11.51 -0.70
C PRO A 14 7.04 -12.36 -1.77
N ARG A 15 6.33 -13.36 -2.31
CA ARG A 15 6.83 -14.06 -3.49
C ARG A 15 6.84 -13.12 -4.71
N PRO A 16 7.77 -13.29 -5.67
CA PRO A 16 7.84 -12.41 -6.84
C PRO A 16 6.52 -12.29 -7.62
N GLU A 17 5.76 -13.38 -7.76
CA GLU A 17 4.47 -13.38 -8.43
C GLU A 17 3.37 -12.62 -7.67
N GLU A 18 3.48 -12.53 -6.34
CA GLU A 18 2.57 -11.75 -5.51
C GLU A 18 2.87 -10.26 -5.64
N LEU A 19 4.15 -9.88 -5.65
CA LEU A 19 4.57 -8.51 -5.91
C LEU A 19 4.14 -8.06 -7.30
N ALA A 20 4.36 -8.88 -8.33
CA ALA A 20 3.91 -8.58 -9.69
C ALA A 20 2.39 -8.37 -9.78
N ARG A 21 1.61 -9.22 -9.10
CA ARG A 21 0.16 -9.08 -9.04
C ARG A 21 -0.28 -7.82 -8.30
N ALA A 22 0.38 -7.49 -7.20
CA ALA A 22 0.10 -6.27 -6.43
C ALA A 22 0.38 -5.02 -7.27
N LYS A 23 1.52 -4.96 -7.98
CA LYS A 23 1.85 -3.87 -8.90
C LYS A 23 0.81 -3.70 -10.01
N ALA A 24 0.38 -4.80 -10.64
CA ALA A 24 -0.67 -4.75 -11.67
C ALA A 24 -2.02 -4.27 -11.12
N GLY A 25 -2.36 -4.62 -9.87
CA GLY A 25 -3.54 -4.11 -9.18
C GLY A 25 -3.46 -2.61 -8.94
N PHE A 26 -2.33 -2.15 -8.42
CA PHE A 26 -2.04 -0.72 -8.21
C PHE A 26 -2.10 0.07 -9.53
N GLU A 27 -1.45 -0.40 -10.59
CA GLU A 27 -1.47 0.25 -11.92
C GLU A 27 -2.91 0.46 -12.41
N ARG A 28 -3.74 -0.57 -12.35
CA ARG A 28 -5.15 -0.48 -12.76
C ARG A 28 -5.89 0.57 -11.94
N GLU A 29 -5.74 0.55 -10.62
CA GLU A 29 -6.41 1.50 -9.72
C GLU A 29 -5.93 2.94 -9.94
N TRP A 30 -4.62 3.11 -10.14
CA TRP A 30 -3.99 4.37 -10.46
C TRP A 30 -4.54 4.98 -11.75
N LEU A 31 -4.54 4.21 -12.84
CA LEU A 31 -5.05 4.66 -14.13
C LEU A 31 -6.56 4.95 -14.07
N ALA A 32 -7.32 4.16 -13.32
CA ALA A 32 -8.75 4.40 -13.11
C ALA A 32 -9.00 5.69 -12.34
N ALA A 33 -8.22 5.98 -11.29
CA ALA A 33 -8.33 7.22 -10.51
C ALA A 33 -7.96 8.47 -11.32
N LEU A 34 -7.06 8.35 -12.31
CA LEU A 34 -6.66 9.49 -13.14
C LEU A 34 -7.54 9.74 -14.38
N ALA A 35 -8.51 8.87 -14.66
CA ALA A 35 -9.39 9.01 -15.81
C ALA A 35 -10.46 10.11 -15.60
N PRO A 36 -11.17 10.19 -14.45
CA PRO A 36 -12.07 11.30 -14.14
C PRO A 36 -11.28 12.59 -13.86
N ILE A 37 -11.77 13.71 -14.38
CA ILE A 37 -11.10 15.01 -14.23
C ILE A 37 -11.11 15.54 -12.79
N ASP A 38 -12.20 15.30 -12.07
CA ASP A 38 -12.37 15.66 -10.67
C ASP A 38 -11.45 14.84 -9.77
N GLU A 39 -11.38 13.53 -10.00
CA GLU A 39 -10.49 12.67 -9.21
C GLU A 39 -9.00 12.97 -9.49
N ARG A 40 -8.65 13.24 -10.75
CA ARG A 40 -7.30 13.73 -11.09
C ARG A 40 -6.98 15.06 -10.42
N ALA A 41 -7.94 15.99 -10.33
CA ALA A 41 -7.75 17.26 -9.64
C ALA A 41 -7.56 17.06 -8.13
N ASN A 42 -8.29 16.12 -7.52
CA ASN A 42 -8.09 15.73 -6.12
C ASN A 42 -6.68 15.22 -5.88
N GLN A 43 -6.16 14.34 -6.74
CA GLN A 43 -4.80 13.81 -6.61
C GLN A 43 -3.72 14.90 -6.73
N LEU A 44 -3.87 15.83 -7.68
CA LEU A 44 -2.98 17.00 -7.79
C LEU A 44 -2.99 17.85 -6.50
N SER A 45 -4.17 18.10 -5.94
CA SER A 45 -4.30 18.85 -4.69
C SER A 45 -3.68 18.12 -3.50
N TYR A 46 -3.85 16.80 -3.43
CA TYR A 46 -3.26 15.95 -2.39
C TYR A 46 -1.72 16.06 -2.40
N TYR A 47 -1.09 15.89 -3.56
CA TYR A 47 0.37 15.97 -3.65
C TYR A 47 0.91 17.38 -3.40
N ALA A 48 0.24 18.42 -3.92
CA ALA A 48 0.63 19.79 -3.62
C ALA A 48 0.57 20.08 -2.10
N THR A 49 -0.44 19.56 -1.41
CA THR A 49 -0.67 19.88 0.01
C THR A 49 0.26 19.09 0.94
N LEU A 50 0.42 17.79 0.72
CA LEU A 50 1.15 16.92 1.65
C LEU A 50 2.63 16.76 1.29
N PHE A 51 2.99 16.95 0.01
CA PHE A 51 4.34 16.69 -0.50
C PHE A 51 4.99 17.93 -1.11
N ASP A 52 4.28 19.06 -1.23
CA ASP A 52 4.73 20.27 -1.94
C ASP A 52 5.18 19.96 -3.39
N ASP A 53 4.61 18.92 -4.00
CA ASP A 53 5.02 18.42 -5.31
C ASP A 53 3.83 17.86 -6.11
N PRO A 54 3.05 18.71 -6.80
CA PRO A 54 1.99 18.23 -7.67
C PRO A 54 2.48 17.39 -8.85
N GLN A 55 3.78 17.41 -9.19
CA GLN A 55 4.33 16.61 -10.30
C GLN A 55 4.46 15.13 -9.94
N ARG A 56 4.31 14.78 -8.66
CA ARG A 56 4.31 13.38 -8.18
C ARG A 56 3.32 12.47 -8.87
N ILE A 57 2.18 13.02 -9.29
CA ILE A 57 1.18 12.31 -10.10
C ILE A 57 1.76 11.72 -11.41
N ASN A 58 2.87 12.25 -11.93
CA ASN A 58 3.46 11.80 -13.18
C ASN A 58 4.51 10.70 -13.00
N HIS A 59 5.01 10.48 -11.78
CA HIS A 59 6.11 9.54 -11.53
C HIS A 59 5.80 8.45 -10.52
N GLU A 60 4.74 8.57 -9.71
CA GLU A 60 4.45 7.58 -8.67
C GLU A 60 4.28 6.15 -9.22
N LEU A 61 3.58 5.97 -10.35
CA LEU A 61 3.46 4.65 -10.96
C LEU A 61 4.84 4.05 -11.31
N ALA A 62 5.72 4.86 -11.93
CA ALA A 62 7.06 4.41 -12.29
C ALA A 62 7.94 4.12 -11.05
N GLU A 63 7.74 4.84 -9.94
CA GLU A 63 8.39 4.54 -8.66
C GLU A 63 7.92 3.19 -8.10
N ILE A 64 6.62 2.92 -8.10
CA ILE A 64 6.05 1.65 -7.63
C ILE A 64 6.51 0.48 -8.49
N GLU A 65 6.58 0.66 -9.82
CA GLU A 65 7.06 -0.36 -10.75
C GLU A 65 8.52 -0.76 -10.51
N GLN A 66 9.36 0.13 -9.95
CA GLN A 66 10.77 -0.14 -9.65
C GLN A 66 11.00 -0.90 -8.33
N LEU A 67 9.97 -1.05 -7.48
CA LEU A 67 10.14 -1.70 -6.17
C LEU A 67 10.42 -3.21 -6.31
N GLU A 68 11.43 -3.71 -5.62
CA GLU A 68 11.76 -5.14 -5.62
C GLU A 68 11.33 -5.81 -4.30
N VAL A 69 11.30 -7.15 -4.28
CA VAL A 69 10.96 -7.93 -3.07
C VAL A 69 11.74 -7.47 -1.82
N PRO A 70 13.07 -7.22 -1.89
CA PRO A 70 13.83 -6.73 -0.75
C PRO A 70 13.38 -5.36 -0.22
N ASP A 71 12.85 -4.48 -1.09
CA ASP A 71 12.32 -3.19 -0.65
C ASP A 71 11.08 -3.37 0.20
N ILE A 72 10.22 -4.33 -0.17
CA ILE A 72 9.01 -4.68 0.60
C ILE A 72 9.38 -5.28 1.95
N ALA A 73 10.32 -6.24 1.98
CA ALA A 73 10.80 -6.83 3.24
C ALA A 73 11.39 -5.76 4.17
N ARG A 74 12.21 -4.85 3.62
CA ARG A 74 12.79 -3.73 4.37
C ARG A 74 11.73 -2.78 4.92
N ALA A 75 10.70 -2.46 4.15
CA ALA A 75 9.60 -1.62 4.59
C ALA A 75 8.77 -2.30 5.69
N ALA A 76 8.46 -3.60 5.51
CA ALA A 76 7.75 -4.40 6.49
C ALA A 76 8.51 -4.49 7.81
N ALA A 77 9.82 -4.81 7.77
CA ALA A 77 10.67 -4.86 8.96
C ALA A 77 10.73 -3.53 9.73
N ARG A 78 10.60 -2.40 9.02
CA ARG A 78 10.60 -1.07 9.62
C ARG A 78 9.27 -0.71 10.29
N TRP A 79 8.14 -1.05 9.66
CA TRP A 79 6.84 -0.48 10.02
C TRP A 79 5.86 -1.49 10.64
N PHE A 80 6.03 -2.79 10.39
CA PHE A 80 5.15 -3.84 10.90
C PHE A 80 5.72 -4.55 12.12
N ASN A 81 6.24 -3.79 13.10
CA ASN A 81 6.65 -4.39 14.38
C ASN A 81 5.45 -5.13 15.02
N PRO A 82 5.51 -6.47 15.18
CA PRO A 82 4.40 -7.26 15.71
C PRO A 82 3.98 -6.88 17.13
N GLU A 83 4.89 -6.26 17.90
CA GLU A 83 4.62 -5.77 19.25
C GLU A 83 3.89 -4.42 19.24
N ALA A 84 4.03 -3.63 18.18
CA ALA A 84 3.38 -2.33 18.01
C ALA A 84 2.00 -2.47 17.33
N ARG A 85 1.13 -3.34 17.89
CA ARG A 85 -0.19 -3.65 17.31
C ARG A 85 -1.35 -3.38 18.26
N ALA A 86 -2.49 -3.00 17.69
CA ALA A 86 -3.78 -2.95 18.37
C ALA A 86 -4.78 -3.87 17.64
N THR A 87 -5.69 -4.50 18.38
CA THR A 87 -6.73 -5.38 17.82
C THR A 87 -8.11 -4.93 18.26
N LEU A 88 -8.98 -4.66 17.29
CA LEU A 88 -10.39 -4.37 17.52
C LEU A 88 -11.23 -5.57 17.08
N ARG A 89 -11.95 -6.17 18.02
CA ARG A 89 -12.90 -7.26 17.76
C ARG A 89 -14.30 -6.75 18.01
N TYR A 90 -15.13 -6.78 16.97
CA TYR A 90 -16.57 -6.54 17.11
C TYR A 90 -17.24 -7.83 17.58
N GLU A 91 -18.04 -7.72 18.63
CA GLU A 91 -18.89 -8.81 19.13
C GLU A 91 -20.34 -8.37 18.90
N ILE A 92 -21.12 -9.21 18.23
CA ILE A 92 -22.56 -8.99 18.09
C ILE A 92 -23.18 -9.53 19.37
N ASP A 93 -23.81 -8.66 20.16
CA ASP A 93 -24.59 -9.10 21.31
C ASP A 93 -25.83 -9.82 20.79
N GLY A 94 -25.88 -11.14 21.03
CA GLY A 94 -27.02 -11.98 20.70
C GLY A 94 -28.14 -11.66 21.67
N GLY A 95 -28.83 -10.55 21.46
CA GLY A 95 -30.01 -10.16 22.24
C GLY A 95 -30.96 -11.35 22.39
N ASN A 96 -31.27 -11.68 23.64
CA ASN A 96 -32.23 -12.72 24.00
C ASN A 96 -33.64 -12.36 23.54
#